data_AF-A0A4Z1PUI7-F1
#
_entry.id   AF-A0A4Z1PUI7-F1
#
_cell.length_a   1.000
_cell.length_b   1.000
_cell.length_c   1.000
_cell.angle_alpha   90.00
_cell.angle_beta   90.00
_cell.angle_gamma   90.00
#
_symmetry.space_group_name_H-M   'P 1'
#
loop_
_entity.id
_entity.type
_entity.pdbx_description
1 polymer ?
#
loop_
_entity_poly.entity_id
_entity_poly.type
_entity_poly.pdbx_seq_one_letter_code
_entity_poly.pdbx_strand_id
1 'polypeptide(L)'
;MSSPSAKDPAKPAVGPGGKIAYPKHVWSPAGGWYSQPANWKSNTIFMGACLFGIAAMTWAVSAQLEERPRMPEKGRFYPSRYWSKQIREHEAAQAASEGRS
;
A
#
# COMPACT_ATOMS: atom_id res chain seq x y z
N MET A 1 42.28 31.54 40.68
CA MET A 1 41.20 32.10 39.85
C MET A 1 41.23 31.43 38.49
N SER A 2 40.19 30.64 38.19
CA SER A 2 39.60 30.51 36.85
C SER A 2 38.45 29.51 36.97
N SER A 3 37.25 30.06 37.17
CA SER A 3 36.01 29.30 37.12
C SER A 3 35.83 28.70 35.73
N PRO A 4 35.32 27.46 35.58
CA PRO A 4 34.92 26.96 34.28
C PRO A 4 33.74 27.80 33.76
N SER A 5 33.97 28.49 32.64
CA SER A 5 33.00 29.32 31.95
C SER A 5 31.73 28.53 31.63
N ALA A 6 30.58 29.06 32.05
CA ALA A 6 29.27 28.53 31.73
C ALA A 6 29.13 28.41 30.21
N LYS A 7 28.82 27.20 29.72
CA LYS A 7 28.41 27.00 28.33
C LYS A 7 27.18 27.87 28.07
N ASP A 8 27.23 28.69 27.04
CA ASP A 8 26.15 29.60 26.64
C ASP A 8 24.79 28.89 26.63
N PRO A 9 23.78 29.38 27.37
CA PRO A 9 22.48 28.70 27.51
C PRO A 9 21.61 28.72 26.24
N ALA A 10 22.07 29.37 25.16
CA ALA A 10 21.25 29.65 23.97
C ALA A 10 21.60 28.79 22.74
N LYS A 11 22.65 27.98 22.76
CA LYS A 11 23.04 27.17 21.60
C LYS A 11 22.55 25.73 21.77
N PRO A 12 21.56 25.26 21.00
CA PRO A 12 21.14 23.87 21.07
C PRO A 12 22.34 22.98 20.75
N ALA A 13 22.61 21.99 21.58
CA ALA A 13 23.65 21.00 21.32
C ALA A 13 23.32 20.31 19.99
N VAL A 14 24.08 20.61 18.95
CA VAL A 14 23.93 20.01 17.62
C VAL A 14 24.56 18.62 17.68
N GLY A 15 23.74 17.59 17.49
CA GLY A 15 24.21 16.21 17.40
C GLY A 15 24.94 15.94 16.08
N PRO A 16 25.63 14.79 15.98
CA PRO A 16 26.29 14.37 14.75
C PRO A 16 25.31 14.42 13.56
N GLY A 17 25.74 15.06 12.47
CA GLY A 17 24.92 15.26 11.26
C GLY A 17 23.99 16.49 11.27
N GLY A 18 24.24 17.50 12.12
CA GLY A 18 23.47 18.75 12.10
C GLY A 18 22.09 18.66 12.74
N LYS A 19 21.79 17.56 13.45
CA LYS A 19 20.48 17.31 14.06
C LYS A 19 20.35 18.08 15.37
N ILE A 20 19.24 18.83 15.52
CA ILE A 20 18.91 19.55 16.75
C ILE A 20 18.59 18.53 17.85
N ALA A 21 19.03 18.76 19.09
CA ALA A 21 18.68 17.92 20.23
C ALA A 21 17.16 17.87 20.44
N TYR A 22 16.64 16.67 20.72
CA TYR A 22 15.22 16.43 20.92
C TYR A 22 14.99 15.43 22.06
N PRO A 23 13.84 15.48 22.76
CA PRO A 23 13.54 14.56 23.84
C PRO A 23 13.39 13.12 23.31
N LYS A 24 14.14 12.18 23.90
CA LYS A 24 14.19 10.77 23.43
C LYS A 24 13.05 9.90 23.93
N HIS A 25 12.38 10.31 25.02
CA HIS A 25 11.33 9.53 25.68
C HIS A 25 9.92 9.90 25.22
N VAL A 26 9.79 10.83 24.27
CA VAL A 26 8.50 11.21 23.72
C VAL A 26 8.15 10.25 22.59
N TRP A 27 6.97 9.65 22.67
CA TRP A 27 6.44 8.76 21.66
C TRP A 27 5.22 9.37 20.98
N SER A 28 5.09 9.14 19.68
CA SER A 28 3.91 9.48 18.88
C SER A 28 3.67 8.37 17.85
N PRO A 29 2.42 8.07 17.50
CA PRO A 29 2.08 7.00 16.56
C PRO A 29 2.68 7.20 15.16
N ALA A 30 2.89 8.45 14.73
CA ALA A 30 3.49 8.77 13.43
C ALA A 30 5.02 8.74 13.43
N GLY A 31 5.65 8.57 14.60
CA GLY A 31 7.09 8.73 14.80
C GLY A 31 7.43 10.03 15.54
N GLY A 32 8.69 10.45 15.46
CA GLY A 32 9.22 11.63 16.14
C GLY A 32 10.37 12.26 15.35
N TRP A 33 11.24 12.99 16.04
CA TRP A 33 12.34 13.70 15.41
C TRP A 33 13.34 12.75 14.74
N TYR A 34 13.49 12.91 13.42
CA TYR A 34 14.44 12.16 12.59
C TYR A 34 14.30 10.63 12.71
N SER A 35 13.06 10.12 12.78
CA SER A 35 12.80 8.69 12.91
C SER A 35 13.41 7.89 11.75
N GLN A 36 14.41 7.08 12.07
CA GLN A 36 15.07 6.13 11.18
C GLN A 36 15.22 4.79 11.91
N PRO A 37 14.13 4.04 12.09
CA PRO A 37 14.18 2.76 12.79
C PRO A 37 15.03 1.78 11.99
N ALA A 38 15.83 0.96 12.68
CA ALA A 38 16.69 -0.05 12.03
C ALA A 38 15.89 -1.02 11.14
N ASN A 39 14.65 -1.30 11.51
CA ASN A 39 13.78 -2.30 10.86
C ASN A 39 12.81 -1.71 9.82
N TRP A 40 13.06 -0.49 9.31
CA TRP A 40 12.12 0.17 8.39
C TRP A 40 11.76 -0.68 7.17
N LYS A 41 12.72 -1.45 6.63
CA LYS A 41 12.50 -2.30 5.44
C LYS A 41 11.46 -3.38 5.70
N SER A 42 11.65 -4.15 6.77
CA SER A 42 10.74 -5.24 7.13
C SER A 42 9.34 -4.70 7.43
N ASN A 43 9.25 -3.61 8.20
CA ASN A 43 7.96 -3.00 8.52
C ASN A 43 7.20 -2.56 7.26
N THR A 44 7.88 -1.95 6.28
CA THR A 44 7.28 -1.55 5.00
C THR A 44 6.85 -2.76 4.18
N ILE A 45 7.63 -3.84 4.16
CA ILE A 45 7.27 -5.07 3.45
C ILE A 45 5.99 -5.68 4.03
N PHE A 46 5.89 -5.79 5.36
CA PHE A 46 4.68 -6.33 6.00
C PHE A 46 3.45 -5.45 5.74
N MET A 47 3.58 -4.13 5.88
CA MET A 47 2.48 -3.22 5.59
C MET A 47 2.07 -3.27 4.12
N GLY A 48 3.04 -3.32 3.20
CA GLY A 48 2.78 -3.48 1.77
C GLY A 48 2.07 -4.79 1.44
N ALA A 49 2.49 -5.90 2.06
CA ALA A 49 1.85 -7.20 1.88
C ALA A 49 0.40 -7.20 2.41
N CYS A 50 0.15 -6.60 3.57
CA CYS A 50 -1.21 -6.44 4.10
C CYS A 50 -2.10 -5.64 3.15
N LEU A 51 -1.64 -4.48 2.69
CA LEU A 51 -2.40 -3.63 1.76
C LEU A 51 -2.69 -4.35 0.44
N PHE A 52 -1.68 -5.03 -0.10
CA PHE A 52 -1.83 -5.83 -1.31
C PHE A 52 -2.86 -6.96 -1.13
N GLY A 53 -2.80 -7.68 -0.01
CA GLY A 53 -3.77 -8.73 0.30
C GLY A 53 -5.21 -8.22 0.36
N ILE A 54 -5.44 -7.09 1.04
CA ILE A 54 -6.76 -6.45 1.11
C ILE A 54 -7.25 -6.03 -0.28
N ALA A 55 -6.39 -5.41 -1.08
CA ALA A 55 -6.72 -4.99 -2.44
C ALA A 55 -7.07 -6.19 -3.33
N ALA A 56 -6.29 -7.27 -3.27
CA ALA A 56 -6.53 -8.49 -4.04
C ALA A 56 -7.86 -9.17 -3.66
N MET A 57 -8.18 -9.27 -2.37
CA MET A 57 -9.46 -9.82 -1.91
C MET A 57 -10.64 -8.96 -2.37
N THR A 58 -10.53 -7.64 -2.20
CA THR A 58 -11.57 -6.70 -2.62
C THR A 58 -11.79 -6.77 -4.13
N TRP A 59 -10.72 -6.87 -4.91
CA TRP A 59 -10.80 -7.02 -6.36
C TRP A 59 -11.47 -8.34 -6.77
N ALA A 60 -11.11 -9.46 -6.13
CA ALA A 60 -11.73 -10.76 -6.40
C ALA A 60 -13.23 -10.76 -6.10
N VAL A 61 -13.65 -10.19 -4.97
CA VAL A 61 -15.06 -10.03 -4.61
C VAL A 61 -15.78 -9.13 -5.62
N SER A 62 -15.17 -7.98 -5.95
CA SER A 62 -15.73 -7.07 -6.96
C SER A 62 -15.94 -7.75 -8.31
N ALA A 63 -15.01 -8.59 -8.76
CA ALA A 63 -15.11 -9.29 -10.03
C ALA A 63 -16.16 -10.41 -10.04
N GLN A 64 -16.49 -10.97 -8.87
CA GLN A 64 -17.53 -11.98 -8.70
C GLN A 64 -18.94 -11.35 -8.62
N LEU A 65 -19.05 -10.18 -8.01
CA LEU A 65 -20.31 -9.44 -7.87
C LEU A 65 -20.66 -8.59 -9.09
N GLU A 66 -19.78 -8.50 -10.08
CA GLU A 66 -20.02 -7.69 -11.26
C GLU A 66 -21.13 -8.30 -12.13
N GLU A 67 -22.29 -7.65 -12.14
CA GLU A 67 -23.40 -7.93 -13.04
C GLU A 67 -23.55 -6.83 -14.10
N ARG A 68 -23.68 -7.25 -15.35
CA ARG A 68 -23.79 -6.39 -16.54
C ARG A 68 -25.13 -6.64 -17.22
N PRO A 69 -25.90 -5.57 -17.50
CA PRO A 69 -27.16 -5.67 -18.24
C PRO A 69 -26.97 -6.06 -19.71
N ARG A 70 -25.82 -5.71 -20.31
CA ARG A 70 -25.49 -5.99 -21.70
C ARG A 70 -24.18 -6.76 -21.77
N MET A 71 -24.23 -7.89 -22.46
CA MET A 71 -23.03 -8.67 -22.73
C MET A 71 -22.18 -8.05 -23.85
N PRO A 72 -20.85 -8.14 -23.75
CA PRO A 72 -19.94 -7.58 -24.73
C PRO A 72 -20.04 -8.31 -26.08
N GLU A 73 -19.82 -7.56 -27.16
CA GLU A 73 -19.81 -8.07 -28.54
C GLU A 73 -18.61 -9.00 -28.79
N LYS A 74 -18.81 -10.03 -29.63
CA LYS A 74 -17.74 -10.93 -30.07
C LYS A 74 -16.63 -10.13 -30.76
N GLY A 75 -15.39 -10.31 -30.31
CA GLY A 75 -14.21 -9.65 -30.89
C GLY A 75 -13.79 -8.30 -30.28
N ARG A 76 -14.58 -7.68 -29.39
CA ARG A 76 -14.18 -6.41 -28.75
C ARG A 76 -13.20 -6.66 -27.59
N PHE A 77 -12.14 -5.86 -27.50
CA PHE A 77 -11.23 -5.88 -26.34
C PHE A 77 -11.79 -5.10 -25.16
N TYR A 78 -11.76 -5.71 -23.98
CA TYR A 78 -12.05 -5.06 -22.71
C TYR A 78 -11.29 -5.83 -21.61
N PRO A 79 -10.51 -5.15 -20.74
CA PRO A 79 -9.63 -5.82 -19.79
C PRO A 79 -10.37 -6.77 -18.83
N SER A 80 -11.56 -6.36 -18.41
CA SER A 80 -12.39 -7.11 -17.49
C SER A 80 -12.90 -8.46 -18.01
N ARG A 81 -12.73 -8.74 -19.31
CA ARG A 81 -12.99 -10.07 -19.92
C ARG A 81 -12.30 -11.20 -19.19
N TYR A 82 -11.09 -10.96 -18.71
CA TYR A 82 -10.25 -12.00 -18.14
C TYR A 82 -10.61 -12.37 -16.70
N TRP A 83 -11.28 -11.47 -15.95
CA TRP A 83 -11.56 -11.68 -14.53
C TRP A 83 -13.04 -11.61 -14.13
N SER A 84 -13.90 -10.96 -14.91
CA SER A 84 -15.34 -10.86 -14.55
C SER A 84 -16.04 -12.20 -14.72
N LYS A 85 -16.73 -12.66 -13.68
CA LYS A 85 -17.40 -13.96 -13.67
C LYS A 85 -18.45 -14.08 -14.79
N GLN A 86 -19.36 -13.11 -14.87
CA GLN A 86 -20.51 -13.14 -15.77
C GLN A 86 -20.11 -13.28 -17.26
N ILE A 87 -19.00 -12.65 -17.66
CA ILE A 87 -18.51 -12.68 -19.05
C ILE A 87 -17.92 -14.04 -19.36
N ARG A 88 -17.08 -14.58 -18.47
CA ARG A 88 -16.43 -15.87 -18.66
C ARG A 88 -17.47 -16.99 -18.80
N GLU A 89 -18.52 -16.94 -18.00
CA GLU A 89 -19.64 -17.89 -18.06
C GLU A 89 -20.44 -17.74 -19.37
N HIS A 90 -20.74 -16.50 -19.77
CA HIS A 90 -21.45 -16.24 -21.02
C HIS A 90 -20.66 -16.69 -22.26
N GLU A 91 -19.35 -16.45 -22.31
CA GLU A 91 -18.49 -16.85 -23.41
C GLU A 91 -18.29 -18.38 -23.47
N ALA A 92 -18.16 -19.03 -22.32
CA ALA A 92 -18.13 -20.49 -22.25
C ALA A 92 -19.43 -21.13 -22.76
N ALA A 93 -20.59 -20.55 -22.42
CA ALA A 93 -21.89 -21.01 -22.91
C ALA A 93 -22.04 -20.84 -24.43
N GLN A 94 -21.58 -19.70 -24.99
CA GLN A 94 -21.59 -19.48 -26.43
C GLN A 94 -20.72 -20.50 -27.17
N ALA A 95 -19.49 -20.74 -26.70
CA ALA A 95 -18.57 -21.72 -27.31
C ALA A 95 -19.15 -23.15 -27.26
N ALA A 96 -19.79 -23.53 -26.15
CA ALA A 96 -20.44 -24.84 -26.02
C ALA A 96 -21.65 -25.01 -26.97
N SER A 97 -22.35 -23.92 -27.30
CA SER A 97 -23.47 -23.94 -28.26
C SER A 97 -22.98 -24.05 -29.71
N GLU A 98 -21.92 -23.33 -30.06
CA GLU A 98 -21.33 -23.33 -31.40
C GLU A 98 -20.69 -24.68 -31.75
N GLY A 99 -20.05 -25.35 -30.78
CA GLY A 99 -19.49 -26.68 -30.98
C GLY A 99 -20.52 -27.81 -31.09
N ARG A 100 -21.81 -27.52 -30.83
CA ARG A 100 -22.91 -28.50 -30.92
C ARG A 100 -23.68 -28.40 -32.25
N SER A 101 -23.50 -27.32 -33.00
CA SER A 101 -24.05 -27.07 -34.34
C SER A 101 -23.06 -27.46 -35.43
#